data_AF-A0AB38C9S4-F1
#
_entry.id   AF-A0AB38C9S4-F1
#
_cell.length_a   1.000
_cell.length_b   1.000
_cell.length_c   1.000
_cell.angle_alpha   90.00
_cell.angle_beta   90.00
_cell.angle_gamma   90.00
#
_symmetry.space_group_name_H-M   'P 1'
#
loop_
_entity.id
_entity.type
_entity.pdbx_description
1 polymer ?
#
loop_
_entity_poly.entity_id
_entity_poly.type
_entity_poly.pdbx_seq_one_letter_code
_entity_poly.pdbx_strand_id
1 'polypeptide(L)'
;MKMKKTTPWTALALLCASVLPVLSANAATPSCTNCFEKRWIYFGGNITAAASTADANFNKLIELIHLAKAEGFNGIALSAGGSGSYVAMLNPAATPTNFYPNFALVVQAAKENGIALIPVGGGPEVPVSAAPDLIEALPVIDTPFIVQDRRAVPVGQSMISDPSFENENPAWDLFEKLEGNVVYDLEAHTGSRSIKFSKASAKDTARLFRQLNNLQPHTAYRVSFWIKTENYHADAAFRIKITEPSNQAPMYSNASAGLGWGTTNGNWNASGNMLATTQGWTQYNLDFNTGNNTISYLYMGSWNVNMMPAGKVWLDDIEIKQIGLAHTIRRTPASLPVTVKSADGSITYVESVDYVVGKESLSLPPQSTIGEGALLRVSAYQSAQNMTSMWGTPASACHQKFFDIQKQYYDNIHNLFEGPQKFFLYYDENRVLNWDPACGNITAGKYLADMIKKHQETLLQAYPNLELYVWNDMFDPKMNAIPKYWAANGDLTESWKGLKPSTTVVNWTGGSEKEYTKTLALKKTSLEFFHALGHQQMIAGYYDDNSVELDALKSWLDALTAAEANGVNSVNGFMYTTWNGVNGYGNVKKVADFIKSKQPRRWPQQ
;
A
#
# COMPACT_ATOMS: atom_id res chain seq x y z
N MET A 1 71.47 61.89 27.69
CA MET A 1 71.86 62.05 29.11
C MET A 1 70.63 61.88 29.97
N LYS A 2 70.68 60.90 30.88
CA LYS A 2 69.85 60.66 32.09
C LYS A 2 68.31 60.54 31.98
N MET A 3 67.90 59.28 32.07
CA MET A 3 66.64 58.76 32.62
C MET A 3 66.25 59.41 33.96
N LYS A 4 64.94 59.52 34.23
CA LYS A 4 64.31 58.85 35.38
C LYS A 4 62.79 58.71 35.19
N LYS A 5 62.31 57.51 35.53
CA LYS A 5 60.93 57.01 35.49
C LYS A 5 60.12 57.49 36.70
N THR A 6 58.81 57.62 36.53
CA THR A 6 57.77 57.12 37.46
C THR A 6 56.45 56.90 36.70
N THR A 7 55.94 55.67 36.75
CA THR A 7 54.69 55.09 36.20
C THR A 7 53.47 55.39 37.10
N PRO A 8 52.25 54.89 36.81
CA PRO A 8 51.45 54.76 35.58
C PRO A 8 50.14 55.60 35.69
N TRP A 9 49.23 55.55 34.69
CA TRP A 9 47.78 55.34 34.84
C TRP A 9 47.08 55.40 33.46
N THR A 10 46.42 54.29 33.12
CA THR A 10 45.14 54.14 32.37
C THR A 10 44.81 55.05 31.18
N ALA A 11 44.71 54.45 29.98
CA ALA A 11 43.47 54.39 29.18
C ALA A 11 43.73 53.65 27.85
N LEU A 12 43.36 52.37 27.80
CA LEU A 12 43.23 51.61 26.55
C LEU A 12 41.76 51.70 26.15
N ALA A 13 41.45 52.46 25.09
CA ALA A 13 40.10 52.52 24.53
C ALA A 13 39.85 51.23 23.73
N LEU A 14 38.98 50.36 24.29
CA LEU A 14 38.33 49.29 23.55
C LEU A 14 37.35 49.90 22.53
N LEU A 15 37.56 49.64 21.24
CA LEU A 15 36.48 49.69 20.26
C LEU A 15 35.63 48.42 20.45
N CYS A 16 34.52 48.54 21.18
CA CYS A 16 33.44 47.57 21.13
C CYS A 16 32.70 47.72 19.80
N ALA A 17 32.97 46.83 18.85
CA ALA A 17 32.04 46.54 17.77
C ALA A 17 30.83 45.85 18.39
N SER A 18 29.72 46.58 18.55
CA SER A 18 28.42 46.03 18.91
C SER A 18 27.92 45.16 17.77
N VAL A 19 28.19 43.85 17.84
CA VAL A 19 27.45 42.84 17.09
C VAL A 19 26.05 42.80 17.70
N LEU A 20 25.11 43.54 17.10
CA LEU A 20 23.70 43.33 17.34
C LEU A 20 23.35 41.93 16.81
N PRO A 21 22.81 41.02 17.63
CA PRO A 21 22.21 39.82 17.09
C PRO A 21 20.97 40.26 16.30
N VAL A 22 20.95 39.96 15.01
CA VAL A 22 19.69 39.92 14.27
C VAL A 22 18.88 38.78 14.88
N LEU A 23 18.10 39.12 15.89
CA LEU A 23 17.01 38.27 16.37
C LEU A 23 16.04 38.15 15.19
N SER A 24 16.16 37.06 14.45
CA SER A 24 15.07 36.54 13.64
C SER A 24 13.86 36.47 14.55
N ALA A 25 12.87 37.32 14.28
CA ALA A 25 11.57 37.28 14.92
C ALA A 25 10.84 36.01 14.47
N ASN A 26 11.27 34.87 15.01
CA ASN A 26 10.37 33.75 15.20
C ASN A 26 9.34 34.25 16.19
N ALA A 27 8.14 34.57 15.71
CA ALA A 27 6.99 34.71 16.57
C ALA A 27 6.94 33.44 17.44
N ALA A 28 7.27 33.58 18.72
CA ALA A 28 7.23 32.47 19.65
C ALA A 28 5.79 31.95 19.64
N THR A 29 5.60 30.72 19.18
CA THR A 29 4.31 30.04 19.28
C THR A 29 3.78 30.20 20.70
N PRO A 30 2.51 30.62 20.89
CA PRO A 30 1.94 30.82 22.22
C PRO A 30 2.22 29.61 23.10
N SER A 31 2.82 29.84 24.27
CA SER A 31 3.18 28.78 25.20
C SER A 31 1.92 28.07 25.68
N CYS A 32 1.79 26.78 25.40
CA CYS A 32 0.78 25.94 26.05
C CYS A 32 1.46 24.76 26.76
N THR A 33 1.03 24.50 28.01
CA THR A 33 1.74 23.66 29.00
C THR A 33 1.86 22.18 28.60
N ASN A 34 1.14 21.74 27.57
CA ASN A 34 1.18 20.35 27.06
C ASN A 34 0.82 20.30 25.55
N CYS A 35 1.29 21.28 24.79
CA CYS A 35 1.02 21.35 23.36
C CYS A 35 1.47 20.06 22.67
N PHE A 36 0.69 19.57 21.69
CA PHE A 36 1.25 18.69 20.69
C PHE A 36 2.43 19.41 20.06
N GLU A 37 3.66 18.94 20.27
CA GLU A 37 4.88 19.51 19.70
C GLU A 37 4.87 19.40 18.18
N LYS A 38 4.31 18.31 17.66
CA LYS A 38 4.22 18.00 16.23
C LYS A 38 2.75 18.18 15.79
N ARG A 39 2.48 19.20 14.98
CA ARG A 39 1.13 19.52 14.50
C ARG A 39 1.17 19.56 12.99
N TRP A 40 0.88 18.44 12.37
CA TRP A 40 1.15 18.21 10.96
C TRP A 40 -0.12 18.12 10.11
N ILE A 41 0.05 18.35 8.82
CA ILE A 41 -0.92 18.01 7.79
C ILE A 41 -0.29 16.90 6.94
N TYR A 42 -0.99 15.79 6.74
CA TYR A 42 -0.62 14.79 5.74
C TYR A 42 -1.08 15.27 4.37
N PHE A 43 -0.13 15.50 3.47
CA PHE A 43 -0.40 15.79 2.07
C PHE A 43 -0.20 14.54 1.21
N GLY A 44 -1.23 14.14 0.48
CA GLY A 44 -1.16 13.06 -0.50
C GLY A 44 -1.61 13.56 -1.87
N GLY A 45 -0.70 13.69 -2.84
CA GLY A 45 -1.04 14.14 -4.17
C GLY A 45 0.16 14.31 -5.10
N ASN A 46 -0.08 14.16 -6.40
CA ASN A 46 0.94 14.35 -7.43
C ASN A 46 1.08 15.83 -7.78
N ILE A 47 2.15 16.47 -7.29
CA ILE A 47 2.45 17.89 -7.53
C ILE A 47 3.27 18.16 -8.80
N THR A 48 3.50 17.15 -9.64
CA THR A 48 4.38 17.26 -10.82
C THR A 48 3.67 16.88 -12.12
N ALA A 49 2.34 16.74 -12.09
CA ALA A 49 1.55 16.34 -13.24
C ALA A 49 1.49 17.46 -14.29
N ALA A 50 1.52 18.72 -13.86
CA ALA A 50 1.61 19.89 -14.72
C ALA A 50 2.60 20.93 -14.16
N ALA A 51 2.82 22.00 -14.92
CA ALA A 51 3.58 23.15 -14.44
C ALA A 51 2.86 23.77 -13.22
N SER A 52 3.62 24.39 -12.31
CA SER A 52 3.10 25.03 -11.09
C SER A 52 1.92 25.98 -11.32
N THR A 53 1.84 26.64 -12.48
CA THR A 53 0.74 27.54 -12.85
C THR A 53 -0.60 26.84 -13.13
N ALA A 54 -0.60 25.52 -13.28
CA ALA A 54 -1.77 24.74 -13.70
C ALA A 54 -2.02 23.47 -12.85
N ASP A 55 -1.06 23.04 -12.02
CA ASP A 55 -1.19 21.83 -11.21
C ASP A 55 -2.03 22.08 -9.94
N ALA A 56 -3.19 21.43 -9.84
CA ALA A 56 -4.12 21.61 -8.73
C ALA A 56 -3.57 21.08 -7.40
N ASN A 57 -2.79 20.00 -7.40
CA ASN A 57 -2.17 19.47 -6.19
C ASN A 57 -1.06 20.39 -5.71
N PHE A 58 -0.23 20.89 -6.64
CA PHE A 58 0.78 21.90 -6.34
C PHE A 58 0.13 23.13 -5.68
N ASN A 59 -0.89 23.70 -6.32
CA ASN A 59 -1.58 24.89 -5.81
C ASN A 59 -2.20 24.65 -4.43
N LYS A 60 -2.81 23.47 -4.21
CA LYS A 60 -3.34 23.11 -2.90
C LYS A 60 -2.25 22.96 -1.84
N LEU A 61 -1.09 22.40 -2.18
CA LEU A 61 0.03 22.30 -1.24
C LEU A 61 0.57 23.67 -0.82
N ILE A 62 0.70 24.62 -1.76
CA ILE A 62 1.10 25.99 -1.45
C ILE A 62 0.07 26.68 -0.53
N GLU A 63 -1.23 26.54 -0.81
CA GLU A 63 -2.30 27.02 0.06
C GLU A 63 -2.17 26.45 1.48
N LEU A 64 -1.91 25.14 1.60
CA LEU A 64 -1.76 24.47 2.88
C LEU A 64 -0.53 24.93 3.65
N ILE A 65 0.58 25.26 2.99
CA ILE A 65 1.76 25.83 3.65
C ILE A 65 1.41 27.16 4.34
N HIS A 66 0.64 28.03 3.68
CA HIS A 66 0.19 29.29 4.27
C HIS A 66 -0.84 29.07 5.38
N LEU A 67 -1.82 28.19 5.14
CA LEU A 67 -2.86 27.87 6.11
C LEU A 67 -2.29 27.20 7.37
N ALA A 68 -1.30 26.32 7.22
CA ALA A 68 -0.68 25.60 8.31
C ALA A 68 -0.17 26.56 9.39
N LYS A 69 0.59 27.58 8.98
CA LYS A 69 1.11 28.61 9.87
C LYS A 69 -0.03 29.36 10.57
N ALA A 70 -1.04 29.77 9.79
CA ALA A 70 -2.19 30.51 10.30
C ALA A 70 -3.01 29.72 11.32
N GLU A 71 -3.09 28.40 11.21
CA GLU A 71 -3.90 27.56 12.11
C GLU A 71 -3.07 26.85 13.20
N GLY A 72 -1.78 27.15 13.29
CA GLY A 72 -0.88 26.65 14.33
C GLY A 72 -0.24 25.30 14.02
N PHE A 73 -0.41 24.75 12.81
CA PHE A 73 0.39 23.63 12.32
C PHE A 73 1.84 24.07 12.07
N ASN A 74 2.78 23.14 12.21
CA ASN A 74 4.21 23.40 12.06
C ASN A 74 4.94 22.43 11.11
N GLY A 75 4.20 21.53 10.45
CA GLY A 75 4.79 20.64 9.47
C GLY A 75 3.77 20.07 8.48
N ILE A 76 4.26 19.58 7.36
CA ILE A 76 3.51 18.86 6.35
C ILE A 76 4.23 17.55 6.06
N ALA A 77 3.58 16.42 6.33
CA ALA A 77 4.02 15.11 5.90
C ALA A 77 3.66 14.94 4.43
N LEU A 78 4.66 15.02 3.54
CA LEU A 78 4.48 15.12 2.10
C LEU A 78 4.69 13.77 1.41
N SER A 79 3.58 13.15 1.00
CA SER A 79 3.54 11.99 0.10
C SER A 79 3.17 12.44 -1.32
N ALA A 80 4.15 12.41 -2.21
CA ALA A 80 4.05 13.09 -3.50
C ALA A 80 3.44 12.27 -4.65
N GLY A 81 3.00 11.01 -4.41
CA GLY A 81 2.10 10.17 -5.24
C GLY A 81 2.29 10.09 -6.79
N GLY A 82 2.00 8.94 -7.41
CA GLY A 82 1.97 8.81 -8.88
C GLY A 82 3.28 9.24 -9.56
N SER A 83 3.22 10.03 -10.64
CA SER A 83 4.40 10.55 -11.36
C SER A 83 5.23 11.56 -10.56
N GLY A 84 4.65 12.16 -9.51
CA GLY A 84 5.34 13.08 -8.59
C GLY A 84 5.99 12.39 -7.41
N SER A 85 5.85 11.06 -7.30
CA SER A 85 6.50 10.26 -6.26
C SER A 85 8.03 10.38 -6.35
N TYR A 86 8.69 10.37 -5.20
CA TYR A 86 10.16 10.43 -5.11
C TYR A 86 10.86 9.26 -5.85
N VAL A 87 10.13 8.18 -6.18
CA VAL A 87 10.69 7.04 -6.94
C VAL A 87 11.11 7.48 -8.35
N ALA A 88 10.56 8.56 -8.87
CA ALA A 88 10.97 9.16 -10.14
C ALA A 88 12.46 9.55 -10.13
N MET A 89 13.06 9.85 -8.97
CA MET A 89 14.49 10.16 -8.85
C MET A 89 15.40 8.93 -8.96
N LEU A 90 14.85 7.72 -8.81
CA LEU A 90 15.61 6.48 -9.04
C LEU A 90 15.81 6.19 -10.53
N ASN A 91 15.04 6.84 -11.41
CA ASN A 91 15.20 6.78 -12.85
C ASN A 91 15.15 8.19 -13.47
N PRO A 92 16.29 8.89 -13.55
CA PRO A 92 16.37 10.24 -14.11
C PRO A 92 15.78 10.38 -15.52
N ALA A 93 15.83 9.32 -16.34
CA ALA A 93 15.29 9.34 -17.69
C ALA A 93 13.75 9.34 -17.73
N ALA A 94 13.10 8.91 -16.64
CA ALA A 94 11.65 8.88 -16.49
C ALA A 94 11.11 9.98 -15.56
N THR A 95 11.98 10.85 -15.04
CA THR A 95 11.57 11.95 -14.16
C THR A 95 10.74 12.98 -14.96
N PRO A 96 9.54 13.37 -14.51
CA PRO A 96 8.73 14.38 -15.20
C PRO A 96 9.43 15.74 -15.30
N THR A 97 9.19 16.47 -16.41
CA THR A 97 9.77 17.80 -16.65
C THR A 97 9.53 18.80 -15.51
N ASN A 98 8.36 18.72 -14.87
CA ASN A 98 7.95 19.64 -13.80
C ASN A 98 8.43 19.20 -12.40
N PHE A 99 9.11 18.05 -12.28
CA PHE A 99 9.47 17.47 -10.99
C PHE A 99 10.35 18.42 -10.15
N TYR A 100 11.57 18.69 -10.60
CA TYR A 100 12.50 19.54 -9.84
C TYR A 100 12.00 21.00 -9.69
N PRO A 101 11.47 21.67 -10.74
CA PRO A 101 10.97 23.03 -10.59
C PRO A 101 9.85 23.17 -9.56
N ASN A 102 8.89 22.23 -9.53
CA ASN A 102 7.77 22.31 -8.59
C ASN A 102 8.25 22.03 -7.15
N PHE A 103 9.12 21.04 -6.94
CA PHE A 103 9.67 20.79 -5.59
C PHE A 103 10.50 21.97 -5.07
N ALA A 104 11.29 22.63 -5.92
CA ALA A 104 12.05 23.82 -5.51
C ALA A 104 11.13 24.95 -4.99
N LEU A 105 10.00 25.19 -5.67
CA LEU A 105 9.01 26.18 -5.23
C LEU A 105 8.33 25.79 -3.92
N VAL A 106 8.00 24.50 -3.74
CA VAL A 106 7.40 23.99 -2.50
C VAL A 106 8.37 24.12 -1.31
N VAL A 107 9.64 23.74 -1.50
CA VAL A 107 10.69 23.89 -0.47
C VAL A 107 10.87 25.36 -0.08
N GLN A 108 10.92 26.26 -1.07
CA GLN A 108 11.03 27.70 -0.83
C GLN A 108 9.83 28.23 -0.03
N ALA A 109 8.61 27.93 -0.46
CA ALA A 109 7.39 28.36 0.24
C ALA A 109 7.36 27.84 1.69
N ALA A 110 7.73 26.59 1.92
CA ALA A 110 7.77 26.02 3.26
C ALA A 110 8.78 26.74 4.18
N LYS A 111 9.98 27.05 3.66
CA LYS A 111 11.00 27.83 4.39
C LYS A 111 10.50 29.22 4.75
N GLU A 112 9.92 29.96 3.80
CA GLU A 112 9.40 31.31 4.01
C GLU A 112 8.27 31.35 5.06
N ASN A 113 7.52 30.26 5.19
CA ASN A 113 6.43 30.14 6.15
C ASN A 113 6.84 29.47 7.47
N GLY A 114 8.08 28.98 7.59
CA GLY A 114 8.53 28.25 8.79
C GLY A 114 7.81 26.92 9.00
N ILE A 115 7.41 26.26 7.90
CA ILE A 115 6.74 24.96 7.91
C ILE A 115 7.77 23.88 7.57
N ALA A 116 7.89 22.87 8.44
CA ALA A 116 8.73 21.71 8.13
C ALA A 116 8.08 20.86 7.03
N LEU A 117 8.83 20.50 5.99
CA LEU A 117 8.43 19.43 5.07
C LEU A 117 9.02 18.11 5.56
N ILE A 118 8.16 17.13 5.78
CA ILE A 118 8.54 15.79 6.23
C ILE A 118 8.25 14.84 5.06
N PRO A 119 9.26 14.41 4.29
CA PRO A 119 9.04 13.49 3.19
C PRO A 119 8.46 12.17 3.72
N VAL A 120 7.40 11.69 3.05
CA VAL A 120 6.79 10.38 3.31
C VAL A 120 7.19 9.44 2.18
N GLY A 121 7.85 8.33 2.51
CA GLY A 121 8.34 7.39 1.51
C GLY A 121 9.02 6.19 2.15
N GLY A 122 9.91 5.53 1.41
CA GLY A 122 10.68 4.41 1.95
C GLY A 122 9.82 3.17 2.26
N GLY A 123 8.63 3.09 1.68
CA GLY A 123 7.80 1.89 1.78
C GLY A 123 8.50 0.68 1.13
N PRO A 124 8.18 -0.55 1.56
CA PRO A 124 8.77 -1.77 1.00
C PRO A 124 8.60 -1.95 -0.51
N GLU A 125 7.64 -1.28 -1.13
CA GLU A 125 7.39 -1.28 -2.58
C GLU A 125 8.42 -0.45 -3.38
N VAL A 126 9.06 0.55 -2.76
CA VAL A 126 9.97 1.49 -3.44
C VAL A 126 11.02 0.79 -4.31
N PRO A 127 11.74 -0.24 -3.83
CA PRO A 127 12.81 -0.87 -4.60
C PRO A 127 12.35 -1.53 -5.91
N VAL A 128 11.07 -1.91 -6.02
CA VAL A 128 10.49 -2.48 -7.26
C VAL A 128 10.66 -1.51 -8.44
N SER A 129 10.63 -0.20 -8.20
CA SER A 129 10.75 0.81 -9.26
C SER A 129 12.11 0.81 -9.96
N ALA A 130 13.18 0.48 -9.23
CA ALA A 130 14.55 0.42 -9.76
C ALA A 130 15.01 -1.03 -10.04
N ALA A 131 14.41 -2.01 -9.36
CA ALA A 131 14.72 -3.42 -9.48
C ALA A 131 13.43 -4.26 -9.48
N PRO A 132 12.69 -4.33 -10.60
CA PRO A 132 11.42 -5.05 -10.68
C PRO A 132 11.54 -6.54 -10.33
N ASP A 133 12.72 -7.13 -10.49
CA ASP A 133 13.02 -8.51 -10.13
C ASP A 133 12.95 -8.78 -8.61
N LEU A 134 13.06 -7.74 -7.78
CA LEU A 134 12.94 -7.88 -6.33
C LEU A 134 11.50 -8.02 -5.85
N ILE A 135 10.47 -7.76 -6.66
CA ILE A 135 9.07 -7.83 -6.23
C ILE A 135 8.74 -9.15 -5.53
N GLU A 136 7.91 -9.11 -4.48
CA GLU A 136 7.40 -10.32 -3.82
C GLU A 136 6.75 -11.24 -4.86
N ALA A 137 7.05 -12.53 -4.79
CA ALA A 137 6.67 -13.50 -5.78
C ALA A 137 6.25 -14.80 -5.09
N LEU A 138 5.05 -15.28 -5.42
CA LEU A 138 4.48 -16.48 -4.83
C LEU A 138 4.97 -17.70 -5.61
N PRO A 139 5.30 -18.80 -4.92
CA PRO A 139 5.73 -20.02 -5.59
C PRO A 139 4.59 -20.61 -6.46
N VAL A 140 5.00 -21.20 -7.57
CA VAL A 140 4.19 -22.06 -8.44
C VAL A 140 4.92 -23.39 -8.52
N ILE A 141 4.39 -24.45 -7.91
CA ILE A 141 5.11 -25.72 -7.73
C ILE A 141 4.49 -26.82 -8.57
N ASP A 142 5.34 -27.58 -9.26
CA ASP A 142 5.01 -28.80 -10.00
C ASP A 142 3.77 -28.67 -10.92
N THR A 143 3.62 -27.52 -11.57
CA THR A 143 2.53 -27.33 -12.54
C THR A 143 2.70 -28.31 -13.71
N PRO A 144 1.66 -29.07 -14.08
CA PRO A 144 1.74 -30.04 -15.15
C PRO A 144 1.77 -29.35 -16.52
N PHE A 145 2.78 -29.70 -17.31
CA PHE A 145 2.96 -29.25 -18.69
C PHE A 145 2.96 -30.44 -19.64
N ILE A 146 2.49 -30.23 -20.87
CA ILE A 146 2.58 -31.19 -21.97
C ILE A 146 3.37 -30.59 -23.12
N VAL A 147 4.24 -31.40 -23.73
CA VAL A 147 5.02 -31.01 -24.89
C VAL A 147 4.22 -31.25 -26.17
N GLN A 148 4.02 -30.17 -26.92
CA GLN A 148 3.36 -30.14 -28.22
C GLN A 148 4.11 -29.19 -29.15
N ASP A 149 4.47 -29.63 -30.34
CA ASP A 149 5.14 -28.82 -31.37
C ASP A 149 6.42 -28.14 -30.85
N ARG A 150 7.27 -28.90 -30.13
CA ARG A 150 8.49 -28.39 -29.45
C ARG A 150 8.24 -27.25 -28.46
N ARG A 151 7.03 -27.14 -27.93
CA ARG A 151 6.67 -26.22 -26.86
C ARG A 151 6.04 -27.00 -25.73
N ALA A 152 6.45 -26.74 -24.49
CA ALA A 152 5.71 -27.23 -23.34
C ALA A 152 4.70 -26.15 -22.90
N VAL A 153 3.44 -26.53 -22.78
CA VAL A 153 2.35 -25.64 -22.32
C VAL A 153 1.63 -26.25 -21.12
N PRO A 154 1.05 -25.45 -20.22
CA PRO A 154 0.27 -25.96 -19.10
C PRO A 154 -0.89 -26.83 -19.60
N VAL A 155 -1.15 -27.96 -18.95
CA VAL A 155 -2.28 -28.84 -19.29
C VAL A 155 -3.62 -28.13 -19.09
N GLY A 156 -3.71 -27.29 -18.06
CA GLY A 156 -4.81 -26.34 -17.90
C GLY A 156 -6.14 -26.97 -17.49
N GLN A 157 -6.16 -27.62 -16.33
CA GLN A 157 -7.38 -28.18 -15.75
C GLN A 157 -8.35 -27.07 -15.32
N SER A 158 -9.61 -27.16 -15.75
CA SER A 158 -10.70 -26.30 -15.26
C SER A 158 -11.17 -26.75 -13.88
N MET A 159 -11.40 -25.80 -12.99
CA MET A 159 -11.78 -26.03 -11.59
C MET A 159 -13.29 -26.00 -11.33
N ILE A 160 -14.08 -25.55 -12.31
CA ILE A 160 -15.51 -25.30 -12.11
C ILE A 160 -16.35 -26.02 -13.16
N SER A 161 -17.49 -26.49 -12.70
CA SER A 161 -18.59 -27.01 -13.51
C SER A 161 -19.67 -25.94 -13.67
N ASP A 162 -20.46 -26.04 -14.74
CA ASP A 162 -21.53 -25.11 -15.09
C ASP A 162 -21.04 -23.65 -15.23
N PRO A 163 -20.07 -23.39 -16.15
CA PRO A 163 -19.47 -22.07 -16.32
C PRO A 163 -20.45 -21.02 -16.88
N SER A 164 -21.44 -21.47 -17.66
CA SER A 164 -22.46 -20.64 -18.31
C SER A 164 -23.83 -20.69 -17.61
N PHE A 165 -23.88 -21.21 -16.37
CA PHE A 165 -25.08 -21.17 -15.51
C PHE A 165 -26.35 -21.90 -16.02
N GLU A 166 -26.26 -22.67 -17.10
CA GLU A 166 -27.42 -23.32 -17.73
C GLU A 166 -28.13 -24.29 -16.78
N ASN A 167 -27.38 -24.94 -15.89
CA ASN A 167 -27.90 -25.99 -15.01
C ASN A 167 -28.34 -25.49 -13.62
N GLU A 168 -28.24 -24.18 -13.35
CA GLU A 168 -28.46 -23.60 -12.03
C GLU A 168 -27.71 -24.35 -10.92
N ASN A 169 -26.46 -24.73 -11.19
CA ASN A 169 -25.69 -25.59 -10.30
C ASN A 169 -25.61 -25.01 -8.88
N PRO A 170 -26.04 -25.75 -7.84
CA PRO A 170 -26.08 -25.26 -6.45
C PRO A 170 -24.70 -24.95 -5.85
N ALA A 171 -23.60 -25.29 -6.53
CA ALA A 171 -22.26 -24.85 -6.16
C ALA A 171 -22.06 -23.33 -6.34
N TRP A 172 -22.91 -22.67 -7.14
CA TRP A 172 -23.01 -21.22 -7.24
C TRP A 172 -24.08 -20.73 -6.27
N ASP A 173 -23.67 -19.99 -5.24
CA ASP A 173 -24.58 -19.39 -4.28
C ASP A 173 -24.84 -17.92 -4.64
N LEU A 174 -26.11 -17.56 -4.74
CA LEU A 174 -26.59 -16.22 -5.04
C LEU A 174 -27.05 -15.62 -3.72
N PHE A 175 -26.14 -14.98 -2.99
CA PHE A 175 -26.35 -14.61 -1.57
C PHE A 175 -27.58 -13.71 -1.34
N GLU A 176 -27.87 -12.80 -2.28
CA GLU A 176 -29.01 -11.90 -2.22
C GLU A 176 -30.10 -12.27 -3.25
N LYS A 177 -30.32 -13.58 -3.47
CA LYS A 177 -31.38 -14.12 -4.36
C LYS A 177 -32.78 -13.79 -3.88
N LEU A 178 -33.04 -13.88 -2.57
CA LEU A 178 -34.37 -13.61 -1.99
C LEU A 178 -34.75 -12.13 -2.12
N GLU A 179 -33.76 -11.27 -2.09
CA GLU A 179 -33.89 -9.84 -2.36
C GLU A 179 -34.03 -9.48 -3.83
N GLY A 180 -33.78 -10.43 -4.74
CA GLY A 180 -33.76 -10.21 -6.18
C GLY A 180 -32.52 -9.46 -6.69
N ASN A 181 -31.56 -9.16 -5.81
CA ASN A 181 -30.35 -8.42 -6.19
C ASN A 181 -29.43 -9.27 -7.08
N VAL A 182 -29.49 -10.60 -6.97
CA VAL A 182 -28.73 -11.54 -7.81
C VAL A 182 -29.66 -12.68 -8.25
N VAL A 183 -29.84 -12.85 -9.55
CA VAL A 183 -30.77 -13.86 -10.11
C VAL A 183 -30.20 -14.49 -11.38
N TYR A 184 -30.65 -15.70 -11.71
CA TYR A 184 -30.51 -16.23 -13.06
C TYR A 184 -31.40 -15.42 -14.03
N ASP A 185 -30.87 -15.05 -15.19
CA ASP A 185 -31.53 -14.18 -16.16
C ASP A 185 -31.36 -14.71 -17.59
N LEU A 186 -32.25 -14.33 -18.51
CA LEU A 186 -32.28 -14.84 -19.89
C LEU A 186 -31.40 -14.04 -20.85
N GLU A 187 -30.85 -12.90 -20.43
CA GLU A 187 -29.82 -12.19 -21.18
C GLU A 187 -28.49 -12.92 -21.01
N ALA A 188 -28.16 -13.80 -21.96
CA ALA A 188 -26.97 -14.66 -21.92
C ALA A 188 -25.92 -14.23 -22.95
N HIS A 189 -24.65 -14.54 -22.68
CA HIS A 189 -23.58 -14.47 -23.67
C HIS A 189 -23.57 -15.76 -24.50
N THR A 190 -23.58 -16.90 -23.81
CA THR A 190 -23.68 -18.24 -24.41
C THR A 190 -24.91 -18.95 -23.84
N GLY A 191 -25.58 -19.77 -24.64
CA GLY A 191 -26.71 -20.55 -24.16
C GLY A 191 -27.97 -19.70 -23.93
N SER A 192 -28.62 -19.88 -22.79
CA SER A 192 -29.92 -19.28 -22.48
C SER A 192 -29.98 -18.59 -21.13
N ARG A 193 -28.90 -18.64 -20.33
CA ARG A 193 -28.87 -18.09 -18.96
C ARG A 193 -27.57 -17.36 -18.66
N SER A 194 -27.65 -16.39 -17.74
CA SER A 194 -26.51 -15.76 -17.08
C SER A 194 -26.88 -15.37 -15.64
N ILE A 195 -25.94 -14.79 -14.89
CA ILE A 195 -26.23 -14.17 -13.59
C ILE A 195 -26.40 -12.66 -13.75
N LYS A 196 -27.58 -12.15 -13.40
CA LYS A 196 -27.86 -10.72 -13.34
C LYS A 196 -27.74 -10.19 -11.92
N PHE A 197 -26.94 -9.13 -11.76
CA PHE A 197 -26.83 -8.31 -10.57
C PHE A 197 -27.64 -7.03 -10.76
N SER A 198 -28.46 -6.67 -9.77
CA SER A 198 -29.29 -5.47 -9.80
C SER A 198 -29.54 -4.91 -8.39
N LYS A 199 -30.13 -3.72 -8.33
CA LYS A 199 -30.62 -3.11 -7.10
C LYS A 199 -32.12 -3.40 -6.93
N ALA A 200 -32.47 -4.65 -6.61
CA ALA A 200 -33.86 -5.05 -6.44
C ALA A 200 -34.39 -4.81 -5.01
N SER A 201 -33.52 -4.57 -4.03
CA SER A 201 -33.89 -4.34 -2.62
C SER A 201 -33.02 -3.29 -1.90
N ALA A 202 -33.32 -3.06 -0.61
CA ALA A 202 -32.56 -2.18 0.28
C ALA A 202 -31.24 -2.77 0.82
N LYS A 203 -30.92 -4.05 0.55
CA LYS A 203 -29.61 -4.61 0.96
C LYS A 203 -28.47 -3.87 0.28
N ASP A 204 -27.37 -3.73 1.00
CA ASP A 204 -26.17 -3.02 0.56
C ASP A 204 -25.21 -3.89 -0.26
N THR A 205 -25.58 -5.13 -0.61
CA THR A 205 -24.75 -6.08 -1.36
C THR A 205 -25.51 -6.80 -2.47
N ALA A 206 -24.76 -7.27 -3.47
CA ALA A 206 -25.22 -8.15 -4.54
C ALA A 206 -24.06 -9.06 -4.98
N ARG A 207 -24.03 -10.31 -4.51
CA ARG A 207 -22.85 -11.20 -4.54
C ARG A 207 -23.18 -12.59 -5.07
N LEU A 208 -22.36 -13.05 -6.01
CA LEU A 208 -22.21 -14.44 -6.39
C LEU A 208 -21.04 -15.03 -5.60
N PHE A 209 -21.23 -16.23 -5.07
CA PHE A 209 -20.24 -16.96 -4.29
C PHE A 209 -20.01 -18.35 -4.85
N ARG A 210 -18.76 -18.80 -4.79
CA ARG A 210 -18.41 -20.20 -4.99
C ARG A 210 -17.25 -20.62 -4.11
N GLN A 211 -17.39 -21.78 -3.47
CA GLN A 211 -16.27 -22.46 -2.82
C GLN A 211 -15.48 -23.27 -3.86
N LEU A 212 -14.18 -22.97 -3.95
CA LEU A 212 -13.20 -23.69 -4.73
C LEU A 212 -12.52 -24.72 -3.83
N ASN A 213 -12.76 -26.01 -4.11
CA ASN A 213 -12.23 -27.13 -3.36
C ASN A 213 -11.08 -27.82 -4.11
N ASN A 214 -10.27 -28.58 -3.37
CA ASN A 214 -9.16 -29.38 -3.91
C ASN A 214 -8.15 -28.53 -4.72
N LEU A 215 -7.98 -27.27 -4.32
CA LEU A 215 -6.92 -26.44 -4.87
C LEU A 215 -5.58 -27.03 -4.48
N GLN A 216 -4.65 -27.05 -5.43
CA GLN A 216 -3.26 -27.32 -5.13
C GLN A 216 -2.65 -26.05 -4.52
N PRO A 217 -1.97 -26.14 -3.36
CA PRO A 217 -1.16 -25.03 -2.86
C PRO A 217 -0.12 -24.63 -3.90
N HIS A 218 0.34 -23.38 -3.82
CA HIS A 218 1.40 -22.84 -4.68
C HIS A 218 1.09 -23.07 -6.16
N THR A 219 -0.12 -22.72 -6.60
CA THR A 219 -0.57 -22.92 -7.96
C THR A 219 -1.18 -21.63 -8.50
N ALA A 220 -0.82 -21.28 -9.73
CA ALA A 220 -1.37 -20.15 -10.44
C ALA A 220 -2.64 -20.55 -11.21
N TYR A 221 -3.65 -19.70 -11.16
CA TYR A 221 -4.91 -19.87 -11.88
C TYR A 221 -5.28 -18.58 -12.60
N ARG A 222 -5.90 -18.73 -13.78
CA ARG A 222 -6.59 -17.65 -14.49
C ARG A 222 -8.09 -17.79 -14.26
N VAL A 223 -8.72 -16.70 -13.86
CA VAL A 223 -10.18 -16.55 -13.91
C VAL A 223 -10.51 -15.73 -15.16
N SER A 224 -11.32 -16.25 -16.07
CA SER A 224 -11.88 -15.49 -17.19
C SER A 224 -13.39 -15.53 -17.16
N PHE A 225 -14.04 -14.47 -17.61
CA PHE A 225 -15.48 -14.31 -17.54
C PHE A 225 -15.96 -13.23 -18.51
N TRP A 226 -17.23 -13.27 -18.88
CA TRP A 226 -17.88 -12.28 -19.73
C TRP A 226 -18.81 -11.39 -18.91
N ILE A 227 -18.77 -10.08 -19.15
CA ILE A 227 -19.66 -9.11 -18.53
C ILE A 227 -20.37 -8.25 -19.56
N LYS A 228 -21.65 -8.01 -19.34
CA LYS A 228 -22.47 -6.97 -19.97
C LYS A 228 -22.98 -6.01 -18.91
N THR A 229 -23.10 -4.73 -19.23
CA THR A 229 -23.65 -3.71 -18.30
C THR A 229 -24.71 -2.85 -18.96
N GLU A 230 -25.65 -2.38 -18.15
CA GLU A 230 -26.65 -1.36 -18.53
C GLU A 230 -26.79 -0.37 -17.38
N ASN A 231 -26.40 0.90 -17.63
CA ASN A 231 -26.44 1.99 -16.66
C ASN A 231 -25.75 1.67 -15.32
N TYR A 232 -24.77 0.79 -15.32
CA TYR A 232 -24.05 0.35 -14.14
C TYR A 232 -22.77 1.18 -13.96
N HIS A 233 -22.79 2.12 -13.04
CA HIS A 233 -21.68 3.07 -12.88
C HIS A 233 -20.34 2.38 -12.60
N ALA A 234 -19.23 2.89 -13.14
CA ALA A 234 -17.90 2.31 -12.92
C ALA A 234 -17.44 2.40 -11.45
N ASP A 235 -17.92 3.43 -10.72
CA ASP A 235 -17.77 3.54 -9.27
C ASP A 235 -18.62 2.52 -8.51
N ALA A 236 -19.56 1.87 -9.21
CA ALA A 236 -20.28 0.77 -8.63
C ALA A 236 -19.29 -0.38 -8.42
N ALA A 237 -19.17 -0.76 -7.15
CA ALA A 237 -18.07 -1.53 -6.59
C ALA A 237 -18.13 -3.01 -7.00
N PHE A 238 -18.36 -3.32 -8.28
CA PHE A 238 -18.25 -4.67 -8.79
C PHE A 238 -16.79 -5.11 -8.62
N ARG A 239 -16.60 -6.08 -7.74
CA ARG A 239 -15.32 -6.53 -7.25
C ARG A 239 -15.22 -8.02 -7.31
N ILE A 240 -13.98 -8.48 -7.48
CA ILE A 240 -13.62 -9.88 -7.34
C ILE A 240 -12.76 -10.02 -6.10
N LYS A 241 -13.13 -10.96 -5.23
CA LYS A 241 -12.33 -11.35 -4.07
C LYS A 241 -12.13 -12.85 -4.06
N ILE A 242 -10.88 -13.26 -3.84
CA ILE A 242 -10.52 -14.66 -3.61
C ILE A 242 -9.88 -14.72 -2.24
N THR A 243 -10.52 -15.42 -1.32
CA THR A 243 -10.10 -15.49 0.08
C THR A 243 -10.04 -16.92 0.56
N GLU A 244 -9.29 -17.14 1.62
CA GLU A 244 -9.38 -18.35 2.41
C GLU A 244 -10.72 -18.44 3.19
N PRO A 245 -11.11 -19.63 3.69
CA PRO A 245 -12.45 -19.89 4.24
C PRO A 245 -12.90 -19.02 5.43
N SER A 246 -12.00 -18.45 6.23
CA SER A 246 -12.39 -17.54 7.30
C SER A 246 -12.79 -16.15 6.80
N ASN A 247 -12.56 -15.85 5.51
CA ASN A 247 -12.82 -14.57 4.86
C ASN A 247 -12.09 -13.39 5.53
N GLN A 248 -10.98 -13.66 6.23
CA GLN A 248 -10.20 -12.63 6.94
C GLN A 248 -8.92 -12.25 6.19
N ALA A 249 -8.43 -13.14 5.33
CA ALA A 249 -7.15 -12.96 4.64
C ALA A 249 -7.30 -13.22 3.14
N PRO A 250 -7.72 -12.21 2.35
CA PRO A 250 -7.85 -12.37 0.91
C PRO A 250 -6.48 -12.62 0.27
N MET A 251 -6.42 -13.61 -0.62
CA MET A 251 -5.28 -13.86 -1.51
C MET A 251 -5.34 -12.97 -2.75
N TYR A 252 -6.55 -12.62 -3.18
CA TYR A 252 -6.80 -11.69 -4.27
C TYR A 252 -7.89 -10.71 -3.87
N SER A 253 -7.57 -9.42 -3.91
CA SER A 253 -8.52 -8.33 -3.81
C SER A 253 -7.76 -7.06 -4.18
N ASN A 254 -7.90 -6.61 -5.41
CA ASN A 254 -7.12 -5.49 -5.91
C ASN A 254 -7.78 -4.14 -5.54
N ALA A 255 -7.13 -3.36 -4.68
CA ALA A 255 -7.61 -2.05 -4.23
C ALA A 255 -7.59 -0.98 -5.35
N SER A 256 -6.78 -1.17 -6.38
CA SER A 256 -6.62 -0.26 -7.53
C SER A 256 -7.53 -0.61 -8.71
N ALA A 257 -8.07 -1.83 -8.76
CA ALA A 257 -8.93 -2.30 -9.83
C ALA A 257 -9.92 -3.35 -9.30
N GLY A 258 -11.17 -2.94 -9.04
CA GLY A 258 -12.18 -3.80 -8.40
C GLY A 258 -12.43 -5.11 -9.16
N LEU A 259 -12.55 -5.03 -10.50
CA LEU A 259 -12.73 -6.18 -11.39
C LEU A 259 -11.42 -6.98 -11.62
N GLY A 260 -10.38 -6.69 -10.85
CA GLY A 260 -9.07 -7.28 -11.00
C GLY A 260 -8.24 -6.66 -12.12
N TRP A 261 -7.09 -7.26 -12.35
CA TRP A 261 -6.10 -6.80 -13.32
C TRP A 261 -5.89 -7.86 -14.39
N GLY A 262 -6.22 -7.51 -15.63
CA GLY A 262 -6.12 -8.44 -16.75
C GLY A 262 -4.70 -8.75 -17.16
N THR A 263 -4.58 -9.80 -17.96
CA THR A 263 -3.34 -10.34 -18.48
C THR A 263 -3.49 -10.70 -19.95
N THR A 264 -2.41 -10.46 -20.70
CA THR A 264 -2.31 -10.77 -22.13
C THR A 264 -0.95 -11.40 -22.39
N ASN A 265 -0.95 -12.63 -22.92
CA ASN A 265 0.27 -13.40 -23.21
C ASN A 265 1.21 -13.49 -21.99
N GLY A 266 0.67 -13.76 -20.81
CA GLY A 266 1.41 -13.88 -19.54
C GLY A 266 1.98 -12.60 -18.95
N ASN A 267 1.61 -11.42 -19.47
CA ASN A 267 2.02 -10.12 -18.93
C ASN A 267 0.81 -9.37 -18.40
N TRP A 268 1.02 -8.57 -17.36
CA TRP A 268 -0.01 -7.69 -16.84
C TRP A 268 -0.40 -6.68 -17.92
N ASN A 269 -1.69 -6.41 -18.06
CA ASN A 269 -2.18 -5.35 -18.92
C ASN A 269 -1.70 -3.98 -18.39
N ALA A 270 -1.65 -2.98 -19.26
CA ALA A 270 -1.21 -1.63 -18.88
C ALA A 270 -2.14 -0.94 -17.86
N SER A 271 -3.40 -1.37 -17.81
CA SER A 271 -4.43 -0.88 -16.88
C SER A 271 -5.23 -2.04 -16.30
N GLY A 272 -5.82 -1.81 -15.14
CA GLY A 272 -6.77 -2.74 -14.53
C GLY A 272 -8.04 -2.90 -15.38
N ASN A 273 -8.80 -3.95 -15.10
CA ASN A 273 -10.09 -4.16 -15.75
C ASN A 273 -11.05 -3.04 -15.33
N MET A 274 -11.70 -2.40 -16.30
CA MET A 274 -12.62 -1.29 -16.09
C MET A 274 -13.96 -1.61 -16.74
N LEU A 275 -15.03 -1.45 -15.96
CA LEU A 275 -16.39 -1.55 -16.48
C LEU A 275 -16.84 -0.21 -17.06
N ALA A 276 -17.39 -0.25 -18.27
CA ALA A 276 -18.14 0.87 -18.82
C ALA A 276 -19.55 0.89 -18.24
N THR A 277 -20.16 2.08 -18.20
CA THR A 277 -21.52 2.27 -17.68
C THR A 277 -22.54 1.42 -18.41
N THR A 278 -22.41 1.36 -19.73
CA THR A 278 -23.17 0.49 -20.61
C THR A 278 -22.20 -0.09 -21.63
N GLN A 279 -22.10 -1.41 -21.70
CA GLN A 279 -21.32 -2.13 -22.70
C GLN A 279 -22.01 -3.42 -23.10
N GLY A 280 -21.77 -3.86 -24.33
CA GLY A 280 -22.06 -5.25 -24.73
C GLY A 280 -21.15 -6.24 -24.01
N TRP A 281 -21.40 -7.52 -24.22
CA TRP A 281 -20.59 -8.61 -23.68
C TRP A 281 -19.11 -8.39 -23.99
N THR A 282 -18.30 -8.33 -22.95
CA THR A 282 -16.85 -8.13 -23.01
C THR A 282 -16.17 -9.14 -22.10
N GLN A 283 -15.16 -9.81 -22.62
CA GLN A 283 -14.38 -10.77 -21.83
C GLN A 283 -13.33 -10.03 -20.99
N TYR A 284 -13.23 -10.43 -19.73
CA TYR A 284 -12.17 -10.03 -18.82
C TYR A 284 -11.48 -11.26 -18.25
N ASN A 285 -10.29 -11.05 -17.70
CA ASN A 285 -9.58 -12.07 -16.97
C ASN A 285 -8.77 -11.46 -15.82
N LEU A 286 -8.29 -12.31 -14.93
CA LEU A 286 -7.25 -12.00 -13.95
C LEU A 286 -6.52 -13.29 -13.57
N ASP A 287 -5.28 -13.13 -13.09
CA ASP A 287 -4.49 -14.23 -12.56
C ASP A 287 -4.34 -14.11 -11.05
N PHE A 288 -4.43 -15.23 -10.34
CA PHE A 288 -4.17 -15.32 -8.90
C PHE A 288 -3.34 -16.57 -8.57
N ASN A 289 -2.78 -16.60 -7.36
CA ASN A 289 -2.08 -17.75 -6.82
C ASN A 289 -2.81 -18.25 -5.56
N THR A 290 -2.82 -19.56 -5.34
CA THR A 290 -3.46 -20.16 -4.16
C THR A 290 -2.70 -19.90 -2.86
N GLY A 291 -1.42 -19.52 -2.92
CA GLY A 291 -0.56 -19.41 -1.75
C GLY A 291 -0.53 -20.76 -1.01
N ASN A 292 -0.82 -20.77 0.29
CA ASN A 292 -0.84 -22.00 1.09
C ASN A 292 -2.23 -22.68 1.09
N ASN A 293 -3.22 -22.16 0.36
CA ASN A 293 -4.60 -22.59 0.50
C ASN A 293 -4.94 -23.80 -0.37
N THR A 294 -5.68 -24.75 0.19
CA THR A 294 -6.31 -25.88 -0.51
C THR A 294 -7.81 -25.67 -0.77
N ILE A 295 -8.38 -24.66 -0.12
CA ILE A 295 -9.77 -24.21 -0.28
C ILE A 295 -9.75 -22.69 -0.39
N SER A 296 -10.54 -22.14 -1.31
CA SER A 296 -10.72 -20.69 -1.42
C SER A 296 -12.15 -20.35 -1.77
N TYR A 297 -12.59 -19.17 -1.38
CA TYR A 297 -13.90 -18.60 -1.66
C TYR A 297 -13.75 -17.52 -2.71
N LEU A 298 -14.43 -17.72 -3.83
CA LEU A 298 -14.58 -16.72 -4.88
C LEU A 298 -15.86 -15.93 -4.63
N TYR A 299 -15.71 -14.62 -4.53
CA TYR A 299 -16.81 -13.66 -4.54
C TYR A 299 -16.71 -12.79 -5.78
N MET A 300 -17.81 -12.63 -6.50
CA MET A 300 -17.96 -11.68 -7.60
C MET A 300 -19.25 -10.89 -7.36
N GLY A 301 -19.16 -9.57 -7.35
CA GLY A 301 -20.34 -8.76 -7.10
C GLY A 301 -20.04 -7.41 -6.48
N SER A 302 -21.06 -6.77 -5.93
CA SER A 302 -21.02 -5.38 -5.50
C SER A 302 -21.24 -5.23 -4.00
N TRP A 303 -20.58 -4.24 -3.41
CA TRP A 303 -20.74 -3.81 -2.02
C TRP A 303 -21.16 -2.33 -1.98
N ASN A 304 -21.92 -1.92 -0.97
CA ASN A 304 -22.54 -0.60 -0.85
C ASN A 304 -23.48 -0.25 -2.02
N VAL A 305 -24.21 -1.22 -2.59
CA VAL A 305 -25.11 -0.98 -3.74
C VAL A 305 -26.26 -0.01 -3.44
N ASN A 306 -26.59 0.16 -2.17
CA ASN A 306 -27.59 1.12 -1.72
C ASN A 306 -27.16 2.58 -2.00
N MET A 307 -25.85 2.86 -2.01
CA MET A 307 -25.26 4.18 -2.29
C MET A 307 -25.07 4.47 -3.79
N MET A 308 -25.38 3.50 -4.66
CA MET A 308 -25.15 3.60 -6.10
C MET A 308 -26.46 3.89 -6.87
N PRO A 309 -26.38 4.58 -8.03
CA PRO A 309 -27.49 4.67 -8.96
C PRO A 309 -27.96 3.27 -9.41
N ALA A 310 -29.21 3.18 -9.85
CA ALA A 310 -29.74 1.92 -10.38
C ALA A 310 -29.06 1.54 -11.70
N GLY A 311 -28.68 0.27 -11.81
CA GLY A 311 -28.03 -0.31 -12.99
C GLY A 311 -28.02 -1.82 -12.92
N LYS A 312 -27.61 -2.47 -14.01
CA LYS A 312 -27.53 -3.93 -14.12
C LYS A 312 -26.17 -4.37 -14.63
N VAL A 313 -25.69 -5.47 -14.08
CA VAL A 313 -24.54 -6.23 -14.62
C VAL A 313 -25.01 -7.65 -14.88
N TRP A 314 -24.65 -8.19 -16.04
CA TRP A 314 -24.76 -9.61 -16.31
C TRP A 314 -23.37 -10.22 -16.37
N LEU A 315 -23.23 -11.42 -15.80
CA LEU A 315 -22.01 -12.20 -15.74
C LEU A 315 -22.28 -13.58 -16.31
N ASP A 316 -21.42 -14.02 -17.23
CA ASP A 316 -21.56 -15.31 -17.91
C ASP A 316 -20.19 -15.94 -18.19
N ASP A 317 -20.19 -17.22 -18.55
CA ASP A 317 -19.03 -17.99 -19.03
C ASP A 317 -17.78 -17.86 -18.14
N ILE A 318 -17.94 -18.10 -16.83
CA ILE A 318 -16.81 -18.11 -15.91
C ILE A 318 -15.97 -19.36 -16.15
N GLU A 319 -14.67 -19.19 -16.39
CA GLU A 319 -13.69 -20.27 -16.38
C GLU A 319 -12.62 -20.00 -15.31
N ILE A 320 -12.23 -21.03 -14.58
CA ILE A 320 -11.09 -21.00 -13.66
C ILE A 320 -10.15 -22.11 -14.07
N LYS A 321 -9.02 -21.74 -14.69
CA LYS A 321 -8.10 -22.69 -15.31
C LYS A 321 -6.73 -22.60 -14.65
N GLN A 322 -6.14 -23.74 -14.33
CA GLN A 322 -4.75 -23.77 -13.90
C GLN A 322 -3.86 -23.22 -15.02
N ILE A 323 -2.94 -22.31 -14.68
CA ILE A 323 -1.94 -21.78 -15.61
C ILE A 323 -0.54 -22.08 -15.07
N GLY A 324 0.46 -21.87 -15.91
CA GLY A 324 1.87 -21.89 -15.51
C GLY A 324 2.58 -20.66 -16.06
N LEU A 325 3.81 -20.41 -15.63
CA LEU A 325 4.76 -19.40 -16.15
C LEU A 325 4.22 -17.99 -16.48
N ALA A 326 3.05 -17.59 -15.97
CA ALA A 326 2.52 -16.25 -16.08
C ALA A 326 3.22 -15.34 -15.07
N HIS A 327 3.59 -14.12 -15.48
CA HIS A 327 4.23 -13.13 -14.61
C HIS A 327 5.47 -13.68 -13.85
N THR A 328 6.25 -14.51 -14.52
CA THR A 328 7.36 -15.24 -13.88
C THR A 328 8.46 -14.28 -13.42
N ILE A 329 8.80 -14.33 -12.12
CA ILE A 329 9.91 -13.60 -11.53
C ILE A 329 11.14 -14.51 -11.44
N ARG A 330 12.29 -13.94 -11.79
CA ARG A 330 13.61 -14.56 -11.74
C ARG A 330 14.57 -13.54 -11.13
N ARG A 331 15.51 -13.98 -10.29
CA ARG A 331 16.49 -13.10 -9.61
C ARG A 331 17.92 -13.45 -9.99
N THR A 332 18.83 -12.49 -9.85
CA THR A 332 20.28 -12.68 -10.06
C THR A 332 21.05 -12.24 -8.80
N PRO A 333 21.90 -13.10 -8.20
CA PRO A 333 22.12 -14.52 -8.52
C PRO A 333 20.83 -15.35 -8.34
N ALA A 334 20.77 -16.51 -9.01
CA ALA A 334 19.54 -17.30 -9.17
C ALA A 334 18.97 -17.83 -7.83
N SER A 335 18.13 -17.02 -7.17
CA SER A 335 17.40 -17.43 -5.95
C SER A 335 15.96 -17.88 -6.24
N LEU A 336 15.40 -17.50 -7.40
CA LEU A 336 14.06 -17.90 -7.88
C LEU A 336 14.19 -18.55 -9.28
N PRO A 337 14.65 -19.81 -9.38
CA PRO A 337 14.80 -20.48 -10.67
C PRO A 337 13.45 -20.98 -11.21
N VAL A 338 13.39 -21.19 -12.54
CA VAL A 338 12.38 -22.06 -13.14
C VAL A 338 12.97 -23.44 -13.26
N THR A 339 12.34 -24.43 -12.61
CA THR A 339 12.79 -25.83 -12.60
C THR A 339 11.84 -26.68 -13.41
N VAL A 340 12.39 -27.53 -14.27
CA VAL A 340 11.61 -28.44 -15.13
C VAL A 340 12.04 -29.87 -14.85
N LYS A 341 11.09 -30.73 -14.53
CA LYS A 341 11.31 -32.15 -14.26
C LYS A 341 10.42 -33.02 -15.13
N SER A 342 10.80 -34.29 -15.32
CA SER A 342 9.91 -35.31 -15.86
C SER A 342 8.68 -35.50 -14.96
N ALA A 343 7.60 -36.07 -15.51
CA ALA A 343 6.35 -36.27 -14.76
C ALA A 343 6.48 -37.09 -13.47
N ASP A 344 7.44 -38.03 -13.42
CA ASP A 344 7.79 -38.84 -12.25
C ASP A 344 8.85 -38.19 -11.34
N GLY A 345 9.42 -37.06 -11.77
CA GLY A 345 10.48 -36.34 -11.05
C GLY A 345 11.88 -36.96 -11.15
N SER A 346 12.08 -38.03 -11.92
CA SER A 346 13.35 -38.75 -12.01
C SER A 346 14.44 -37.98 -12.78
N ILE A 347 14.06 -37.11 -13.70
CA ILE A 347 14.97 -36.27 -14.50
C ILE A 347 14.70 -34.81 -14.15
N THR A 348 15.76 -34.05 -13.86
CA THR A 348 15.74 -32.59 -13.83
C THR A 348 16.44 -32.07 -15.07
N TYR A 349 15.72 -31.36 -15.91
CA TYR A 349 16.22 -30.83 -17.18
C TYR A 349 17.00 -29.53 -16.97
N VAL A 350 17.87 -29.21 -17.93
CA VAL A 350 18.78 -28.06 -17.83
C VAL A 350 18.30 -26.92 -18.71
N GLU A 351 18.10 -25.73 -18.12
CA GLU A 351 17.75 -24.53 -18.88
C GLU A 351 18.83 -24.18 -19.92
N SER A 352 18.42 -23.67 -21.07
CA SER A 352 19.23 -23.38 -22.27
C SER A 352 19.79 -24.61 -23.01
N VAL A 353 19.69 -25.81 -22.43
CA VAL A 353 20.02 -27.08 -23.10
C VAL A 353 18.73 -27.79 -23.52
N ASP A 354 17.88 -28.11 -22.54
CA ASP A 354 16.65 -28.85 -22.73
C ASP A 354 15.44 -27.93 -22.94
N TYR A 355 15.44 -26.74 -22.34
CA TYR A 355 14.32 -25.81 -22.45
C TYR A 355 14.77 -24.35 -22.36
N VAL A 356 13.97 -23.46 -22.93
CA VAL A 356 14.07 -22.00 -22.79
C VAL A 356 12.76 -21.51 -22.19
N VAL A 357 12.84 -20.77 -21.09
CA VAL A 357 11.67 -20.19 -20.42
C VAL A 357 11.09 -19.08 -21.30
N GLY A 358 9.86 -19.27 -21.75
CA GLY A 358 9.06 -18.27 -22.44
C GLY A 358 7.96 -17.71 -21.55
N LYS A 359 7.05 -16.95 -22.16
CA LYS A 359 5.84 -16.49 -21.50
C LYS A 359 4.81 -17.61 -21.50
N GLU A 360 4.30 -17.97 -20.31
CA GLU A 360 3.30 -19.05 -20.11
C GLU A 360 3.71 -20.44 -20.65
N SER A 361 4.94 -20.61 -21.13
CA SER A 361 5.35 -21.78 -21.92
C SER A 361 6.86 -21.98 -21.87
N LEU A 362 7.30 -23.17 -22.23
CA LEU A 362 8.71 -23.48 -22.49
C LEU A 362 8.88 -23.73 -23.98
N SER A 363 9.96 -23.22 -24.57
CA SER A 363 10.39 -23.61 -25.92
C SER A 363 11.49 -24.65 -25.81
N LEU A 364 11.46 -25.69 -26.64
CA LEU A 364 12.46 -26.76 -26.63
C LEU A 364 13.47 -26.54 -27.75
N PRO A 365 14.77 -26.31 -27.44
CA PRO A 365 15.82 -26.22 -28.45
C PRO A 365 15.91 -27.51 -29.30
N PRO A 366 16.44 -27.45 -30.53
CA PRO A 366 16.60 -28.63 -31.39
C PRO A 366 17.35 -29.81 -30.72
N GLN A 367 18.29 -29.50 -29.82
CA GLN A 367 19.10 -30.46 -29.09
C GLN A 367 18.46 -30.98 -27.78
N SER A 368 17.24 -30.53 -27.45
CA SER A 368 16.57 -30.92 -26.20
C SER A 368 16.38 -32.43 -26.12
N THR A 369 16.59 -32.98 -24.93
CA THR A 369 16.26 -34.40 -24.66
C THR A 369 14.79 -34.61 -24.32
N ILE A 370 14.01 -33.53 -24.15
CA ILE A 370 12.58 -33.59 -23.88
C ILE A 370 11.85 -33.95 -25.18
N GLY A 371 11.22 -35.13 -25.19
CA GLY A 371 10.46 -35.63 -26.34
C GLY A 371 9.07 -35.02 -26.49
N GLU A 372 8.52 -35.10 -27.71
CA GLU A 372 7.14 -34.76 -28.01
C GLU A 372 6.15 -35.60 -27.18
N GLY A 373 5.06 -34.98 -26.71
CA GLY A 373 4.08 -35.64 -25.84
C GLY A 373 4.53 -35.89 -24.41
N ALA A 374 5.78 -35.51 -24.04
CA ALA A 374 6.25 -35.65 -22.68
C ALA A 374 5.41 -34.81 -21.70
N LEU A 375 5.12 -35.41 -20.55
CA LEU A 375 4.55 -34.71 -19.41
C LEU A 375 5.69 -34.22 -18.50
N LEU A 376 5.57 -32.97 -18.06
CA LEU A 376 6.57 -32.29 -17.26
C LEU A 376 5.95 -31.71 -16.00
N ARG A 377 6.77 -31.57 -14.95
CA ARG A 377 6.46 -30.76 -13.77
C ARG A 377 7.31 -29.50 -13.81
N VAL A 378 6.65 -28.35 -13.84
CA VAL A 378 7.30 -27.05 -13.95
C VAL A 378 7.05 -26.25 -12.68
N SER A 379 8.13 -25.88 -12.01
CA SER A 379 8.11 -25.01 -10.83
C SER A 379 8.71 -23.64 -11.17
N ALA A 380 8.11 -22.56 -10.67
CA ALA A 380 8.48 -21.18 -10.90
C ALA A 380 7.99 -20.27 -9.76
N TYR A 381 8.08 -18.96 -9.94
CA TYR A 381 7.56 -17.96 -9.00
C TYR A 381 6.77 -16.90 -9.77
N GLN A 382 5.51 -16.70 -9.40
CA GLN A 382 4.61 -15.73 -10.00
C GLN A 382 4.69 -14.41 -9.24
N SER A 383 4.85 -13.30 -9.95
CA SER A 383 4.80 -11.96 -9.36
C SER A 383 3.50 -11.75 -8.59
N ALA A 384 3.60 -11.21 -7.36
CA ALA A 384 2.44 -10.77 -6.58
C ALA A 384 1.87 -9.42 -7.05
N GLN A 385 2.47 -8.79 -8.06
CA GLN A 385 1.99 -7.52 -8.61
C GLN A 385 0.52 -7.63 -8.99
N ASN A 386 -0.28 -6.62 -8.69
CA ASN A 386 -1.70 -6.56 -9.02
C ASN A 386 -2.62 -7.62 -8.36
N MET A 387 -2.14 -8.44 -7.43
CA MET A 387 -3.02 -9.33 -6.65
C MET A 387 -3.77 -8.58 -5.54
N THR A 388 -3.10 -7.61 -4.89
CA THR A 388 -3.67 -6.82 -3.79
C THR A 388 -3.77 -5.34 -4.11
N SER A 389 -2.85 -4.80 -4.91
CA SER A 389 -2.87 -3.44 -5.46
C SER A 389 -1.87 -3.32 -6.61
N MET A 390 -1.94 -2.23 -7.39
CA MET A 390 -0.95 -1.97 -8.45
C MET A 390 0.37 -1.42 -7.89
N TRP A 391 0.28 -0.53 -6.91
CA TRP A 391 1.41 0.29 -6.46
C TRP A 391 1.95 -0.10 -5.08
N GLY A 392 1.32 -1.03 -4.37
CA GLY A 392 1.67 -1.37 -2.98
C GLY A 392 2.29 -2.75 -2.81
N THR A 393 2.64 -3.47 -3.87
CA THR A 393 3.30 -4.78 -3.75
C THR A 393 4.76 -4.60 -3.32
N PRO A 394 5.18 -5.14 -2.15
CA PRO A 394 6.55 -4.99 -1.66
C PRO A 394 7.60 -5.63 -2.57
N ALA A 395 8.82 -5.10 -2.51
CA ALA A 395 10.04 -5.82 -2.85
C ALA A 395 10.47 -6.74 -1.70
N SER A 396 11.14 -7.83 -2.04
CA SER A 396 11.76 -8.74 -1.08
C SER A 396 12.97 -8.08 -0.42
N ALA A 397 12.99 -8.05 0.91
CA ALA A 397 14.09 -7.56 1.72
C ALA A 397 15.15 -8.63 2.03
N CYS A 398 15.10 -9.80 1.37
CA CYS A 398 16.11 -10.85 1.53
C CYS A 398 17.46 -10.50 0.88
N HIS A 399 17.50 -9.47 0.05
CA HIS A 399 18.66 -9.09 -0.74
C HIS A 399 19.20 -7.74 -0.31
N GLN A 400 20.52 -7.59 -0.22
CA GLN A 400 21.16 -6.31 0.14
C GLN A 400 20.74 -5.16 -0.79
N LYS A 401 20.52 -5.47 -2.08
CA LYS A 401 20.04 -4.54 -3.10
C LYS A 401 18.75 -3.79 -2.70
N PHE A 402 17.86 -4.40 -1.90
CA PHE A 402 16.69 -3.72 -1.34
C PHE A 402 17.11 -2.49 -0.53
N PHE A 403 18.04 -2.67 0.41
CA PHE A 403 18.49 -1.63 1.33
C PHE A 403 19.36 -0.59 0.62
N ASP A 404 20.15 -1.00 -0.37
CA ASP A 404 20.96 -0.08 -1.16
C ASP A 404 20.08 0.90 -1.96
N ILE A 405 18.99 0.39 -2.57
CA ILE A 405 18.02 1.24 -3.29
C ILE A 405 17.27 2.15 -2.31
N GLN A 406 16.85 1.64 -1.15
CA GLN A 406 16.20 2.48 -0.13
C GLN A 406 17.12 3.61 0.35
N LYS A 407 18.42 3.33 0.53
CA LYS A 407 19.41 4.35 0.85
C LYS A 407 19.53 5.38 -0.27
N GLN A 408 19.71 4.95 -1.52
CA GLN A 408 19.80 5.85 -2.67
C GLN A 408 18.53 6.73 -2.79
N TYR A 409 17.36 6.14 -2.58
CA TYR A 409 16.08 6.82 -2.57
C TYR A 409 16.05 7.93 -1.53
N TYR A 410 16.46 7.65 -0.29
CA TYR A 410 16.53 8.65 0.76
C TYR A 410 17.63 9.70 0.51
N ASP A 411 18.82 9.32 0.02
CA ASP A 411 19.88 10.26 -0.35
C ASP A 411 19.37 11.31 -1.36
N ASN A 412 18.58 10.87 -2.35
CA ASN A 412 17.94 11.74 -3.33
C ASN A 412 16.90 12.68 -2.69
N ILE A 413 16.05 12.17 -1.80
CA ILE A 413 15.11 12.99 -1.02
C ILE A 413 15.86 13.99 -0.15
N HIS A 414 16.93 13.56 0.50
CA HIS A 414 17.72 14.41 1.38
C HIS A 414 18.26 15.63 0.62
N ASN A 415 18.75 15.42 -0.60
CA ASN A 415 19.18 16.51 -1.47
C ASN A 415 18.02 17.38 -1.96
N LEU A 416 16.90 16.77 -2.39
CA LEU A 416 15.72 17.47 -2.90
C LEU A 416 15.13 18.46 -1.89
N PHE A 417 15.15 18.11 -0.60
CA PHE A 417 14.62 18.92 0.51
C PHE A 417 15.71 19.67 1.29
N GLU A 418 16.95 19.71 0.80
CA GLU A 418 18.09 20.39 1.42
C GLU A 418 18.36 19.98 2.88
N GLY A 419 18.33 18.67 3.15
CA GLY A 419 18.68 18.10 4.44
C GLY A 419 17.54 18.02 5.46
N PRO A 420 16.40 17.36 5.12
CA PRO A 420 15.29 17.20 6.04
C PRO A 420 15.73 16.41 7.28
N GLN A 421 15.34 16.89 8.47
CA GLN A 421 15.66 16.25 9.76
C GLN A 421 14.69 15.12 10.12
N LYS A 422 13.60 14.95 9.35
CA LYS A 422 12.51 14.03 9.64
C LYS A 422 12.19 13.24 8.38
N PHE A 423 11.98 11.94 8.52
CA PHE A 423 11.55 11.07 7.43
C PHE A 423 10.48 10.10 7.91
N PHE A 424 9.38 10.04 7.16
CA PHE A 424 8.26 9.16 7.48
C PHE A 424 8.33 7.93 6.57
N LEU A 425 8.76 6.81 7.16
CA LEU A 425 8.75 5.49 6.56
C LEU A 425 7.31 5.01 6.40
N TYR A 426 6.86 4.79 5.17
CA TYR A 426 5.46 4.49 4.87
C TYR A 426 5.02 3.17 5.55
N TYR A 427 5.42 1.99 5.09
CA TYR A 427 5.11 0.69 5.76
C TYR A 427 3.62 0.49 6.12
N ASP A 428 2.72 1.13 5.37
CA ASP A 428 1.27 1.01 5.53
C ASP A 428 0.76 -0.20 4.74
N GLU A 429 -0.12 -1.01 5.35
CA GLU A 429 -0.89 -2.06 4.67
C GLU A 429 -0.08 -2.95 3.70
N ASN A 430 1.07 -3.49 4.12
CA ASN A 430 1.86 -4.41 3.29
C ASN A 430 1.16 -5.79 3.20
N ARG A 431 0.20 -5.89 2.28
CA ARG A 431 -0.74 -7.03 2.12
C ARG A 431 -0.12 -8.32 1.55
N VAL A 432 1.12 -8.29 1.09
CA VAL A 432 1.86 -9.47 0.59
C VAL A 432 3.31 -9.35 1.04
N LEU A 433 3.86 -10.38 1.69
CA LEU A 433 5.26 -10.40 2.10
C LEU A 433 5.71 -11.81 2.55
N ASN A 434 7.03 -12.00 2.67
CA ASN A 434 7.69 -13.18 3.21
C ASN A 434 7.56 -14.46 2.33
N TRP A 435 7.52 -14.29 1.00
CA TRP A 435 7.47 -15.42 0.06
C TRP A 435 8.83 -15.80 -0.54
N ASP A 436 9.84 -14.94 -0.42
CA ASP A 436 11.18 -15.24 -0.92
C ASP A 436 11.91 -16.27 -0.04
N PRO A 437 12.23 -17.47 -0.56
CA PRO A 437 12.94 -18.50 0.20
C PRO A 437 14.37 -18.10 0.60
N ALA A 438 14.96 -17.04 0.02
CA ALA A 438 16.30 -16.58 0.37
C ALA A 438 16.42 -16.07 1.82
N CYS A 439 15.31 -15.65 2.46
CA CYS A 439 15.28 -15.32 3.89
C CYS A 439 15.15 -16.56 4.80
N GLY A 440 14.96 -17.76 4.23
CA GLY A 440 14.66 -18.98 4.97
C GLY A 440 13.24 -19.03 5.52
N ASN A 441 12.97 -20.03 6.36
CA ASN A 441 11.65 -20.24 6.96
C ASN A 441 11.52 -19.47 8.28
N ILE A 442 11.14 -18.19 8.18
CA ILE A 442 10.85 -17.32 9.33
C ILE A 442 9.38 -16.88 9.30
N THR A 443 8.84 -16.43 10.44
CA THR A 443 7.50 -15.84 10.48
C THR A 443 7.45 -14.52 9.73
N ALA A 444 6.28 -14.16 9.21
CA ALA A 444 6.06 -12.88 8.53
C ALA A 444 6.39 -11.68 9.43
N GLY A 445 6.08 -11.77 10.73
CA GLY A 445 6.39 -10.76 11.73
C GLY A 445 7.88 -10.59 11.94
N LYS A 446 8.64 -11.70 12.05
CA LYS A 446 10.10 -11.63 12.11
C LYS A 446 10.71 -11.05 10.84
N TYR A 447 10.21 -11.43 9.67
CA TYR A 447 10.64 -10.87 8.39
C TYR A 447 10.46 -9.35 8.34
N LEU A 448 9.27 -8.87 8.69
CA LEU A 448 8.98 -7.44 8.72
C LEU A 448 9.82 -6.71 9.77
N ALA A 449 10.03 -7.30 10.94
CA ALA A 449 10.90 -6.76 12.00
C ALA A 449 12.35 -6.61 11.52
N ASP A 450 12.92 -7.65 10.90
CA ASP A 450 14.29 -7.62 10.38
C ASP A 450 14.43 -6.60 9.23
N MET A 451 13.42 -6.51 8.36
CA MET A 451 13.35 -5.53 7.27
C MET A 451 13.39 -4.09 7.81
N ILE A 452 12.45 -3.70 8.66
CA ILE A 452 12.37 -2.32 9.16
C ILE A 452 13.60 -1.98 10.01
N LYS A 453 14.10 -2.93 10.81
CA LYS A 453 15.31 -2.74 11.62
C LYS A 453 16.51 -2.37 10.74
N LYS A 454 16.78 -3.17 9.71
CA LYS A 454 17.92 -2.94 8.83
C LYS A 454 17.74 -1.67 7.98
N HIS A 455 16.52 -1.34 7.57
CA HIS A 455 16.24 -0.08 6.87
C HIS A 455 16.54 1.14 7.76
N GLN A 456 16.02 1.17 8.99
CA GLN A 456 16.34 2.23 9.95
C GLN A 456 17.85 2.32 10.23
N GLU A 457 18.53 1.18 10.42
CA GLU A 457 19.98 1.15 10.64
C GLU A 457 20.77 1.72 9.45
N THR A 458 20.35 1.40 8.23
CA THR A 458 20.96 1.91 6.99
C THR A 458 20.87 3.45 6.92
N LEU A 459 19.69 4.00 7.24
CA LEU A 459 19.49 5.45 7.23
C LEU A 459 20.23 6.14 8.39
N LEU A 460 20.11 5.63 9.62
CA LEU A 460 20.71 6.25 10.80
C LEU A 460 22.23 6.15 10.82
N GLN A 461 22.84 5.17 10.16
CA GLN A 461 24.29 5.12 9.98
C GLN A 461 24.79 6.29 9.11
N ALA A 462 24.03 6.66 8.07
CA ALA A 462 24.37 7.77 7.18
C ALA A 462 23.91 9.13 7.74
N TYR A 463 22.81 9.15 8.48
CA TYR A 463 22.15 10.35 9.00
C TYR A 463 21.81 10.17 10.49
N PRO A 464 22.79 10.30 11.42
CA PRO A 464 22.61 9.94 12.83
C PRO A 464 21.55 10.73 13.59
N ASN A 465 21.21 11.93 13.12
CA ASN A 465 20.22 12.82 13.74
C ASN A 465 18.84 12.75 13.07
N LEU A 466 18.64 11.84 12.11
CA LEU A 466 17.38 11.71 11.40
C LEU A 466 16.29 11.15 12.34
N GLU A 467 15.21 11.91 12.52
CA GLU A 467 14.02 11.45 13.21
C GLU A 467 13.16 10.61 12.27
N LEU A 468 12.85 9.38 12.68
CA LEU A 468 12.06 8.43 11.88
C LEU A 468 10.64 8.31 12.42
N TYR A 469 9.69 8.21 11.49
CA TYR A 469 8.26 8.03 11.75
C TYR A 469 7.74 6.83 10.96
N VAL A 470 6.73 6.14 11.47
CA VAL A 470 6.13 4.99 10.80
C VAL A 470 4.65 4.85 11.15
N TRP A 471 3.82 4.37 10.22
CA TRP A 471 2.43 4.01 10.52
C TRP A 471 2.40 2.82 11.50
N ASN A 472 1.40 2.77 12.39
CA ASN A 472 1.33 1.76 13.44
C ASN A 472 0.83 0.40 12.95
N ASP A 473 -0.01 0.35 11.93
CA ASP A 473 -0.90 -0.77 11.62
C ASP A 473 -0.16 -2.10 11.42
N MET A 474 0.94 -2.07 10.65
CA MET A 474 1.76 -3.26 10.38
C MET A 474 2.61 -3.72 11.58
N PHE A 475 2.62 -2.94 12.67
CA PHE A 475 3.36 -3.19 13.91
C PHE A 475 2.46 -3.36 15.15
N ASP A 476 1.18 -3.06 15.02
CA ASP A 476 0.22 -3.06 16.11
C ASP A 476 -0.60 -4.36 16.16
N PRO A 477 -0.51 -5.17 17.24
CA PRO A 477 -1.25 -6.42 17.37
C PRO A 477 -2.77 -6.23 17.53
N LYS A 478 -3.26 -4.99 17.58
CA LYS A 478 -4.69 -4.63 17.54
C LYS A 478 -5.16 -4.23 16.14
N MET A 479 -4.25 -4.22 15.17
CA MET A 479 -4.46 -3.81 13.79
C MET A 479 -4.01 -4.91 12.82
N ASN A 480 -3.01 -4.65 11.97
CA ASN A 480 -2.60 -5.55 10.90
C ASN A 480 -1.53 -6.56 11.35
N ALA A 481 -0.81 -6.33 12.46
CA ALA A 481 0.20 -7.25 13.00
C ALA A 481 -0.41 -8.45 13.74
N ILE A 482 -1.24 -9.22 13.03
CA ILE A 482 -2.02 -10.35 13.55
C ILE A 482 -1.59 -11.67 12.89
N PRO A 483 -1.97 -12.84 13.44
CA PRO A 483 -1.50 -14.14 12.92
C PRO A 483 -1.86 -14.41 11.45
N LYS A 484 -2.92 -13.78 10.96
CA LYS A 484 -3.39 -13.97 9.59
C LYS A 484 -3.78 -12.63 8.98
N TYR A 485 -2.95 -12.12 8.09
CA TYR A 485 -3.17 -10.83 7.43
C TYR A 485 -2.91 -10.97 5.94
N TRP A 486 -3.98 -10.83 5.14
CA TRP A 486 -3.90 -10.88 3.67
C TRP A 486 -3.05 -12.06 3.16
N ALA A 487 -2.20 -11.84 2.15
CA ALA A 487 -1.29 -12.82 1.60
C ALA A 487 0.11 -12.71 2.21
N ALA A 488 0.23 -12.30 3.48
CA ALA A 488 1.48 -12.49 4.23
C ALA A 488 1.71 -13.98 4.48
N ASN A 489 2.93 -14.46 4.20
CA ASN A 489 3.28 -15.86 4.43
C ASN A 489 3.69 -16.09 5.90
N GLY A 490 2.70 -16.41 6.73
CA GLY A 490 2.89 -16.74 8.15
C GLY A 490 2.41 -15.65 9.12
N ASP A 491 2.68 -15.88 10.40
CA ASP A 491 2.22 -15.03 11.51
C ASP A 491 2.92 -13.66 11.48
N LEU A 492 2.13 -12.57 11.42
CA LEU A 492 2.63 -11.19 11.36
C LEU A 492 2.82 -10.54 12.75
N THR A 493 2.45 -11.24 13.83
CA THR A 493 2.66 -10.76 15.19
C THR A 493 4.14 -10.50 15.50
N GLU A 494 4.39 -9.65 16.50
CA GLU A 494 5.74 -9.29 16.93
C GLU A 494 6.60 -8.52 15.92
N SER A 495 6.03 -8.07 14.79
CA SER A 495 6.72 -7.22 13.81
C SER A 495 7.30 -5.93 14.41
N TRP A 496 6.66 -5.38 15.46
CA TRP A 496 7.13 -4.19 16.18
C TRP A 496 8.53 -4.35 16.80
N LYS A 497 9.03 -5.57 17.01
CA LYS A 497 10.37 -5.82 17.57
C LYS A 497 11.50 -5.25 16.69
N GLY A 498 11.21 -4.92 15.43
CA GLY A 498 12.15 -4.27 14.52
C GLY A 498 12.26 -2.75 14.70
N LEU A 499 11.31 -2.11 15.38
CA LEU A 499 11.29 -0.65 15.54
C LEU A 499 12.42 -0.20 16.48
N LYS A 500 13.16 0.84 16.09
CA LYS A 500 14.11 1.49 17.00
C LYS A 500 13.33 2.24 18.08
N PRO A 501 13.79 2.26 19.35
CA PRO A 501 13.10 3.01 20.41
C PRO A 501 12.89 4.51 20.10
N SER A 502 13.78 5.09 19.29
CA SER A 502 13.70 6.48 18.84
C SER A 502 12.70 6.73 17.70
N THR A 503 12.15 5.68 17.08
CA THR A 503 11.18 5.82 15.99
C THR A 503 9.82 6.19 16.57
N THR A 504 9.24 7.27 16.05
CA THR A 504 7.92 7.76 16.45
C THR A 504 6.83 6.98 15.71
N VAL A 505 5.86 6.44 16.44
CA VAL A 505 4.72 5.72 15.86
C VAL A 505 3.61 6.70 15.55
N VAL A 506 3.12 6.68 14.31
CA VAL A 506 2.00 7.50 13.84
C VAL A 506 0.76 6.61 13.81
N ASN A 507 -0.09 6.80 14.80
CA ASN A 507 -1.24 5.95 15.03
C ASN A 507 -2.41 6.32 14.14
N TRP A 508 -2.91 5.33 13.41
CA TRP A 508 -4.18 5.35 12.74
C TRP A 508 -4.98 4.09 13.04
N THR A 509 -6.29 4.18 12.83
CA THR A 509 -7.20 3.04 12.93
C THR A 509 -8.25 3.16 11.83
N GLY A 510 -8.47 2.11 11.05
CA GLY A 510 -9.50 2.10 10.01
C GLY A 510 -10.93 2.01 10.58
N GLY A 511 -11.91 2.39 9.75
CA GLY A 511 -13.34 2.17 9.98
C GLY A 511 -14.18 3.44 9.94
N SER A 512 -15.28 3.41 9.17
CA SER A 512 -16.37 4.37 9.35
C SER A 512 -16.96 4.18 10.76
N GLU A 513 -17.20 5.30 11.45
CA GLU A 513 -17.64 5.52 12.85
C GLU A 513 -18.87 4.75 13.35
N LYS A 514 -19.40 3.77 12.61
CA LYS A 514 -20.62 3.03 12.96
C LYS A 514 -20.53 2.33 14.33
N GLU A 515 -19.35 2.18 14.92
CA GLU A 515 -19.13 1.62 16.26
C GLU A 515 -18.12 2.45 17.10
N TYR A 516 -18.49 3.68 17.50
CA TYR A 516 -17.68 4.59 18.33
C TYR A 516 -16.97 3.89 19.52
N THR A 517 -17.70 3.10 20.31
CA THR A 517 -17.17 2.43 21.50
C THR A 517 -16.05 1.45 21.15
N LYS A 518 -16.22 0.69 20.06
CA LYS A 518 -15.24 -0.30 19.62
C LYS A 518 -13.98 0.37 19.09
N THR A 519 -14.14 1.41 18.27
CA THR A 519 -13.01 2.17 17.73
C THR A 519 -12.24 2.89 18.83
N LEU A 520 -12.92 3.47 19.82
CA LEU A 520 -12.27 4.07 20.99
C LEU A 520 -11.42 3.07 21.77
N ALA A 521 -11.96 1.87 22.07
CA ALA A 521 -11.23 0.84 22.81
C ALA A 521 -9.98 0.36 22.05
N LEU A 522 -10.08 0.20 20.72
CA LEU A 522 -8.94 -0.14 19.86
C LEU A 522 -7.87 0.95 19.89
N LYS A 523 -8.25 2.21 19.66
CA LYS A 523 -7.35 3.38 19.70
C LYS A 523 -6.62 3.47 21.04
N LYS A 524 -7.36 3.38 22.15
CA LYS A 524 -6.78 3.42 23.51
C LYS A 524 -5.75 2.30 23.70
N THR A 525 -6.10 1.07 23.32
CA THR A 525 -5.21 -0.09 23.52
C THR A 525 -3.94 0.02 22.67
N SER A 526 -4.04 0.58 21.46
CA SER A 526 -2.89 0.89 20.60
C SER A 526 -1.94 1.89 21.25
N LEU A 527 -2.49 3.01 21.77
CA LEU A 527 -1.70 4.04 22.46
C LEU A 527 -0.96 3.49 23.69
N GLU A 528 -1.65 2.67 24.50
CA GLU A 528 -1.09 2.00 25.68
C GLU A 528 0.01 1.00 25.30
N PHE A 529 -0.19 0.25 24.22
CA PHE A 529 0.77 -0.73 23.73
C PHE A 529 2.11 -0.07 23.35
N PHE A 530 2.11 0.94 22.48
CA PHE A 530 3.35 1.62 22.08
C PHE A 530 3.97 2.45 23.20
N HIS A 531 3.16 2.95 24.14
CA HIS A 531 3.67 3.59 25.35
C HIS A 531 4.45 2.61 26.22
N ALA A 532 3.91 1.40 26.45
CA ALA A 532 4.59 0.36 27.22
C ALA A 532 5.91 -0.09 26.58
N LEU A 533 6.05 0.05 25.26
CA LEU A 533 7.28 -0.19 24.51
C LEU A 533 8.26 1.00 24.53
N GLY A 534 7.85 2.15 25.08
CA GLY A 534 8.67 3.35 25.20
C GLY A 534 8.71 4.25 23.95
N HIS A 535 7.84 4.01 22.96
CA HIS A 535 7.82 4.82 21.75
C HIS A 535 7.13 6.17 21.96
N GLN A 536 7.68 7.22 21.34
CA GLN A 536 6.96 8.47 21.10
C GLN A 536 5.89 8.24 20.05
N GLN A 537 4.80 9.00 20.14
CA GLN A 537 3.59 8.75 19.35
C GLN A 537 2.97 10.03 18.80
N MET A 538 2.35 9.90 17.63
CA MET A 538 1.46 10.88 17.02
C MET A 538 0.11 10.25 16.69
N ILE A 539 -0.95 11.06 16.66
CA ILE A 539 -2.29 10.63 16.23
C ILE A 539 -2.57 11.16 14.83
N ALA A 540 -3.00 10.29 13.91
CA ALA A 540 -3.63 10.68 12.65
C ALA A 540 -5.16 10.65 12.80
N GLY A 541 -5.83 11.81 12.66
CA GLY A 541 -7.15 11.99 13.29
C GLY A 541 -8.39 12.18 12.41
N TYR A 542 -8.29 12.81 11.23
CA TYR A 542 -9.47 13.34 10.50
C TYR A 542 -10.19 12.33 9.58
N TYR A 543 -9.47 11.57 8.74
CA TYR A 543 -9.98 10.48 7.89
C TYR A 543 -11.33 10.75 7.18
N ASP A 544 -11.43 11.88 6.47
CA ASP A 544 -12.56 12.19 5.58
C ASP A 544 -13.93 12.17 6.27
N ASP A 545 -13.92 12.54 7.55
CA ASP A 545 -15.11 12.63 8.38
C ASP A 545 -16.12 13.62 7.80
N ASN A 546 -17.28 13.07 7.41
CA ASN A 546 -18.43 13.79 6.87
C ASN A 546 -19.46 14.13 7.96
N SER A 547 -19.21 13.76 9.22
CA SER A 547 -20.04 14.12 10.36
C SER A 547 -19.91 15.61 10.66
N VAL A 548 -21.02 16.20 11.14
CA VAL A 548 -21.04 17.60 11.55
C VAL A 548 -20.08 17.83 12.73
N GLU A 549 -19.93 16.81 13.59
CA GLU A 549 -19.29 16.86 14.91
C GLU A 549 -17.82 16.41 14.93
N LEU A 550 -17.26 16.02 13.78
CA LEU A 550 -15.90 15.48 13.69
C LEU A 550 -15.71 14.24 14.60
N ASP A 551 -16.61 13.27 14.49
CA ASP A 551 -16.68 12.10 15.36
C ASP A 551 -15.39 11.23 15.33
N ALA A 552 -14.72 11.11 14.18
CA ALA A 552 -13.44 10.39 14.06
C ALA A 552 -12.35 11.04 14.91
N LEU A 553 -12.25 12.37 14.82
CA LEU A 553 -11.33 13.18 15.60
C LEU A 553 -11.69 13.14 17.09
N LYS A 554 -12.97 13.32 17.42
CA LYS A 554 -13.47 13.25 18.79
C LYS A 554 -13.11 11.91 19.44
N SER A 555 -13.37 10.81 18.74
CA SER A 555 -13.03 9.45 19.20
C SER A 555 -11.54 9.29 19.50
N TRP A 556 -10.66 9.92 18.72
CA TRP A 556 -9.22 9.92 18.99
C TRP A 556 -8.84 10.73 20.23
N LEU A 557 -9.42 11.92 20.42
CA LEU A 557 -9.15 12.74 21.60
C LEU A 557 -9.69 12.10 22.89
N ASP A 558 -10.84 11.43 22.82
CA ASP A 558 -11.41 10.67 23.94
C ASP A 558 -10.53 9.44 24.27
N ALA A 559 -10.07 8.71 23.24
CA ALA A 559 -9.15 7.59 23.42
C ALA A 559 -7.82 8.03 24.04
N LEU A 560 -7.27 9.18 23.61
CA LEU A 560 -6.07 9.78 24.21
C LEU A 560 -6.29 10.13 25.68
N THR A 561 -7.40 10.80 26.01
CA THR A 561 -7.76 11.14 27.40
C THR A 561 -7.85 9.88 28.27
N ALA A 562 -8.48 8.82 27.75
CA ALA A 562 -8.63 7.55 28.46
C ALA A 562 -7.29 6.80 28.63
N ALA A 563 -6.39 6.88 27.64
CA ALA A 563 -5.04 6.30 27.73
C ALA A 563 -4.16 7.08 28.74
N GLU A 564 -4.29 8.40 28.80
CA GLU A 564 -3.60 9.26 29.75
C GLU A 564 -4.00 9.00 31.20
N ALA A 565 -5.28 8.69 31.43
CA ALA A 565 -5.75 8.23 32.74
C ALA A 565 -5.05 6.92 33.19
N ASN A 566 -4.50 6.16 32.25
CA ASN A 566 -3.71 4.95 32.48
C ASN A 566 -2.20 5.18 32.41
N GLY A 567 -1.74 6.43 32.44
CA GLY A 567 -0.32 6.80 32.52
C GLY A 567 0.38 7.03 31.19
N VAL A 568 -0.32 6.89 30.05
CA VAL A 568 0.26 7.21 28.74
C VAL A 568 0.64 8.69 28.68
N ASN A 569 1.90 9.00 28.44
CA ASN A 569 2.41 10.37 28.34
C ASN A 569 3.33 10.60 27.13
N SER A 570 3.42 9.61 26.24
CA SER A 570 4.33 9.60 25.09
C SER A 570 3.70 10.11 23.79
N VAL A 571 2.45 10.58 23.83
CA VAL A 571 1.75 11.14 22.67
C VAL A 571 1.99 12.65 22.62
N ASN A 572 2.88 13.09 21.72
CA ASN A 572 3.29 14.50 21.59
C ASN A 572 2.97 15.10 20.22
N GLY A 573 2.16 14.42 19.39
CA GLY A 573 1.79 14.99 18.10
C GLY A 573 0.41 14.60 17.58
N PHE A 574 -0.04 15.42 16.64
CA PHE A 574 -1.27 15.26 15.90
C PHE A 574 -1.01 15.54 14.42
N MET A 575 -1.64 14.75 13.54
CA MET A 575 -1.59 14.93 12.10
C MET A 575 -3.00 14.91 11.51
N TYR A 576 -3.38 16.03 10.87
CA TYR A 576 -4.54 16.08 10.01
C TYR A 576 -4.33 15.15 8.82
N THR A 577 -5.25 14.23 8.56
CA THR A 577 -5.09 13.19 7.53
C THR A 577 -6.38 13.02 6.74
N THR A 578 -6.29 12.98 5.41
CA THR A 578 -7.41 12.87 4.47
C THR A 578 -6.96 12.08 3.24
N TRP A 579 -7.88 11.36 2.61
CA TRP A 579 -7.67 10.62 1.36
C TRP A 579 -8.54 11.14 0.22
N ASN A 580 -9.38 12.16 0.44
CA ASN A 580 -10.26 12.79 -0.55
C ASN A 580 -9.53 13.76 -1.52
N GLY A 581 -8.22 13.57 -1.72
CA GLY A 581 -7.39 14.44 -2.55
C GLY A 581 -7.51 15.93 -2.18
N VAL A 582 -7.46 16.81 -3.18
CA VAL A 582 -7.50 18.27 -2.96
C VAL A 582 -8.75 18.75 -2.20
N ASN A 583 -9.88 18.04 -2.34
CA ASN A 583 -11.15 18.41 -1.71
C ASN A 583 -11.16 18.09 -0.20
N GLY A 584 -10.33 17.14 0.22
CA GLY A 584 -10.22 16.72 1.61
C GLY A 584 -9.81 17.85 2.55
N TYR A 585 -8.95 18.75 2.08
CA TYR A 585 -8.29 19.76 2.91
C TYR A 585 -9.16 20.94 3.36
N GLY A 586 -10.43 21.01 2.97
CA GLY A 586 -11.34 22.08 3.37
C GLY A 586 -11.59 22.16 4.89
N ASN A 587 -11.32 21.08 5.63
CA ASN A 587 -11.58 20.99 7.07
C ASN A 587 -10.34 21.18 7.96
N VAL A 588 -9.17 21.54 7.40
CA VAL A 588 -7.94 21.76 8.19
C VAL A 588 -8.16 22.76 9.32
N LYS A 589 -8.77 23.92 9.00
CA LYS A 589 -9.12 24.93 10.00
C LYS A 589 -10.13 24.42 11.03
N LYS A 590 -11.21 23.78 10.57
CA LYS A 590 -12.27 23.22 11.41
C LYS A 590 -11.70 22.25 12.46
N VAL A 591 -10.75 21.40 12.05
CA VAL A 591 -10.05 20.46 12.93
C VAL A 591 -9.18 21.19 13.97
N ALA A 592 -8.40 22.19 13.56
CA ALA A 592 -7.60 22.96 14.50
C ALA A 592 -8.49 23.66 15.54
N ASP A 593 -9.57 24.31 15.11
CA ASP A 593 -10.52 24.98 16.02
C ASP A 593 -11.23 24.00 16.96
N PHE A 594 -11.54 22.80 16.48
CA PHE A 594 -12.10 21.73 17.32
C PHE A 594 -11.11 21.32 18.44
N ILE A 595 -9.84 21.10 18.11
CA ILE A 595 -8.83 20.72 19.11
C ILE A 595 -8.60 21.88 20.10
N LYS A 596 -8.53 23.14 19.62
CA LYS A 596 -8.43 24.32 20.50
C LYS A 596 -9.60 24.38 21.49
N SER A 597 -10.82 24.07 21.05
CA SER A 597 -12.02 24.08 21.88
C SER A 597 -12.09 22.92 22.88
N LYS A 598 -11.82 21.68 22.44
CA LYS A 598 -12.02 20.47 23.25
C LYS A 598 -10.80 20.11 24.11
N GLN A 599 -9.61 20.44 23.64
CA GLN A 599 -8.34 20.13 24.28
C GLN A 599 -7.41 21.36 24.25
N PRO A 600 -7.78 22.49 24.88
CA PRO A 600 -7.06 23.77 24.78
C PRO A 600 -5.61 23.71 25.24
N ARG A 601 -5.25 22.72 26.06
CA ARG A 601 -3.87 22.48 26.51
C ARG A 601 -2.99 21.78 25.46
N ARG A 602 -3.58 21.26 24.38
CA ARG A 602 -2.91 20.48 23.32
C ARG A 602 -2.62 21.30 22.06
N TRP A 603 -3.17 22.50 21.95
CA TRP A 603 -2.99 23.37 20.78
C TRP A 603 -2.69 24.81 21.22
N PRO A 604 -1.82 25.55 20.51
CA PRO A 604 -1.60 26.96 20.78
C PRO A 604 -2.91 27.75 20.70
N GLN A 605 -3.19 28.55 21.73
CA GLN A 605 -4.26 29.53 21.71
C GLN A 605 -3.71 30.78 21.02
N GLN A 606 -4.34 31.20 19.92
CA GLN A 606 -3.96 32.40 19.19
C GLN A 606 -4.69 33.63 19.72
#